data_AF-A0A820RRJ6-F1
#
_entry.id   AF-A0A820RRJ6-F1
#
_cell.length_a   1.000
_cell.length_b   1.000
_cell.length_c   1.000
_cell.angle_alpha   90.00
_cell.angle_beta   90.00
_cell.angle_gamma   90.00
#
_symmetry.space_group_name_H-M   'P 1'
#
loop_
_entity.id
_entity.type
_entity.pdbx_description
1 polymer ?
#
loop_
_entity_poly.entity_id
_entity_poly.type
_entity_poly.pdbx_seq_one_letter_code
_entity_poly.pdbx_strand_id
1 'polypeptide(L)' 'DVIDRLKYLQETGTITGLFDDRGKYIYLTRDEMERVTKAIRQRGRISFSDLSKISNELIDFSGTRTVNDKLLETDDTTS' A
#
# COMPACT_ATOMS: atom_id res chain seq x y z
N ASP A 1 -17.32 -8.53 11.99
CA ASP A 1 -16.21 -9.26 11.37
C ASP A 1 -15.07 -8.28 11.07
N VAL A 2 -13.81 -8.66 11.26
CA VAL A 2 -12.66 -7.77 11.00
C VAL A 2 -12.50 -7.50 9.51
N ILE A 3 -12.82 -8.51 8.68
CA ILE A 3 -12.78 -8.42 7.21
C ILE A 3 -13.77 -7.38 6.69
N ASP A 4 -15.00 -7.37 7.21
CA ASP A 4 -16.04 -6.43 6.77
C ASP A 4 -15.66 -4.98 7.10
N ARG A 5 -14.98 -4.76 8.23
CA ARG A 5 -14.49 -3.43 8.61
C ARG A 5 -13.37 -2.96 7.69
N LEU A 6 -12.45 -3.84 7.28
CA LEU A 6 -11.43 -3.50 6.29
C LEU A 6 -12.06 -3.16 4.93
N LYS A 7 -13.02 -3.96 4.45
CA LYS A 7 -13.73 -3.69 3.19
C LYS A 7 -14.42 -2.33 3.21
N TYR A 8 -15.13 -2.01 4.29
CA TYR A 8 -15.76 -0.70 4.47
C TYR A 8 -14.75 0.45 4.42
N LEU A 9 -13.59 0.29 5.06
CA LEU A 9 -12.53 1.31 5.03
C LEU A 9 -11.91 1.47 3.62
N GLN A 10 -11.88 0.41 2.81
CA GLN A 10 -11.48 0.50 1.41
C GLN A 10 -12.54 1.19 0.54
N GLU A 11 -13.82 0.83 0.71
CA GLU A 11 -14.94 1.42 -0.02
C GLU A 11 -15.08 2.92 0.24
N THR A 12 -14.79 3.36 1.47
CA THR A 12 -14.75 4.78 1.85
C THR A 12 -13.47 5.50 1.44
N GLY A 13 -12.49 4.79 0.86
CA GLY A 13 -11.20 5.36 0.45
C GLY A 13 -10.28 5.73 1.61
N THR A 14 -10.59 5.28 2.83
CA THR A 14 -9.79 5.53 4.04
C THR A 14 -8.48 4.75 4.01
N ILE A 15 -8.51 3.53 3.45
CA ILE A 15 -7.32 2.71 3.23
C ILE A 15 -7.29 2.20 1.78
N THR A 16 -6.09 2.02 1.26
CA THR A 16 -5.85 1.34 -0.02
C THR A 16 -5.08 0.06 0.25
N GLY A 17 -5.45 -1.04 -0.39
CA GLY A 17 -4.80 -2.33 -0.18
C GLY A 17 -5.45 -3.44 -0.98
N LEU A 18 -4.80 -4.61 -0.98
CA LEU A 18 -5.28 -5.80 -1.68
C LEU A 18 -5.39 -6.95 -0.69
N PHE A 19 -6.47 -7.72 -0.82
CA PHE A 19 -6.55 -9.04 -0.21
C PHE A 19 -5.93 -10.06 -1.17
N ASP A 20 -4.94 -10.78 -0.68
CA ASP A 20 -4.42 -11.96 -1.34
C ASP A 20 -5.42 -13.13 -1.18
N ASP A 21 -5.38 -14.10 -2.10
CA ASP A 21 -6.24 -15.30 -2.06
C ASP A 21 -6.03 -16.15 -0.80
N ARG A 22 -4.89 -15.95 -0.14
CA ARG A 22 -4.49 -16.55 1.15
C ARG A 22 -5.01 -15.78 2.37
N GLY A 23 -5.78 -14.71 2.18
CA GLY A 23 -6.37 -13.92 3.27
C GLY A 23 -5.43 -12.91 3.93
N LYS A 24 -4.22 -12.68 3.38
CA LYS A 24 -3.37 -11.57 3.81
C LYS A 24 -3.87 -10.25 3.21
N TYR A 25 -3.89 -9.19 4.02
CA TYR A 25 -4.11 -7.84 3.54
C TYR A 25 -2.79 -7.13 3.30
N ILE A 26 -2.54 -6.70 2.06
CA ILE A 26 -1.39 -5.90 1.68
C ILE A 26 -1.85 -4.44 1.64
N TYR A 27 -1.49 -3.69 2.67
CA TYR A 27 -1.74 -2.25 2.70
C TYR A 27 -0.87 -1.57 1.63
N LEU A 28 -1.45 -0.64 0.88
CA LEU A 28 -0.77 0.22 -0.06
C LEU A 28 -0.75 1.63 0.50
N THR A 29 0.45 2.20 0.62
CA THR A 29 0.61 3.60 1.03
C THR A 29 0.19 4.53 -0.10
N ARG A 30 -0.19 5.76 0.24
CA ARG A 30 -0.48 6.80 -0.74
C ARG A 30 0.71 7.08 -1.65
N ASP A 31 1.92 7.13 -1.10
CA ASP A 31 3.15 7.40 -1.84
C ASP A 31 3.44 6.32 -2.91
N GLU A 32 3.19 5.04 -2.60
CA GLU A 32 3.30 3.96 -3.59
C GLU A 32 2.28 4.12 -4.73
N MET A 33 1.04 4.47 -4.41
CA MET A 33 0.00 4.73 -5.42
C MET A 33 0.32 5.96 -6.29
N GLU A 34 0.90 7.00 -5.69
CA GLU A 34 1.36 8.19 -6.41
C GLU A 34 2.52 7.87 -7.35
N ARG A 35 3.48 7.05 -6.91
CA ARG A 35 4.59 6.56 -7.74
C ARG A 35 4.08 5.78 -8.95
N VAL A 36 3.12 4.88 -8.76
CA VAL A 36 2.48 4.14 -9.86
C VAL A 36 1.79 5.11 -10.82
N THR A 37 0.98 6.03 -10.31
CA THR A 37 0.28 7.04 -11.12
C THR A 37 1.24 7.89 -11.95
N LYS A 38 2.36 8.32 -11.36
CA LYS A 38 3.40 9.09 -12.03
C LYS A 38 4.04 8.28 -13.16
N ALA A 39 4.36 7.00 -12.91
CA ALA A 39 4.95 6.11 -13.90
C ALA A 39 4.01 5.87 -15.09
N ILE A 40 2.70 5.68 -14.84
CA ILE A 40 1.68 5.54 -15.90
C ILE A 40 1.65 6.81 -16.75
N ARG A 41 1.55 7.99 -16.12
CA ARG A 41 1.49 9.29 -16.82
C ARG A 41 2.73 9.56 -17.67
N GLN A 42 3.91 9.19 -17.18
CA GLN A 42 5.18 9.39 -17.91
C GLN A 42 5.31 8.48 -19.13
N ARG A 43 4.80 7.25 -19.06
CA ARG A 43 4.88 6.28 -20.17
C ARG A 43 3.74 6.42 -21.18
N GLY A 44 2.66 7.11 -20.83
CA GLY A 44 1.51 7.31 -21.72
C GLY A 44 0.68 6.04 -21.86
N ARG A 45 0.66 5.43 -23.06
CA ARG A 45 -0.06 4.16 -23.28
C ARG A 45 0.77 3.00 -22.77
N ILE A 46 0.24 2.26 -21.80
CA ILE A 46 0.89 1.08 -21.22
C ILE A 46 0.00 -0.14 -21.43
N SER A 47 0.62 -1.30 -21.66
CA SER A 47 -0.11 -2.57 -21.64
C SER A 47 -0.40 -3.01 -20.20
N PHE A 48 -1.33 -3.96 -20.02
CA PHE A 48 -1.56 -4.57 -18.72
C PHE A 48 -0.30 -5.26 -18.17
N SER A 49 0.49 -5.90 -19.03
CA SER A 49 1.78 -6.49 -18.62
C SER A 49 2.79 -5.45 -18.13
N ASP A 50 2.83 -4.27 -18.75
CA ASP A 50 3.72 -3.20 -18.31
C ASP A 50 3.25 -2.59 -16.99
N LEU A 51 1.93 -2.42 -16.84
CA LEU A 51 1.33 -1.96 -15.59
C LEU A 51 1.66 -2.91 -14.43
N SER A 52 1.52 -4.22 -14.62
CA SER A 52 1.86 -5.21 -13.59
C SER A 52 3.34 -5.17 -13.22
N LYS A 53 4.25 -5.03 -14.21
CA LYS A 53 5.69 -4.90 -13.94
C LYS A 53 6.01 -3.65 -13.13
N ILE A 54 5.51 -2.49 -13.56
CA ILE A 54 5.69 -1.20 -12.87
C ILE A 54 5.13 -1.28 -11.45
N SER A 55 3.95 -1.88 -11.29
CA SER A 55 3.31 -2.02 -9.98
C SER A 55 4.14 -2.90 -9.06
N ASN A 56 4.68 -4.02 -9.54
CA ASN A 56 5.55 -4.91 -8.75
C ASN A 56 6.91 -4.29 -8.41
N GLU A 57 7.43 -3.38 -9.21
CA GLU A 57 8.66 -2.63 -8.91
C GLU A 57 8.43 -1.55 -7.85
N LEU A 58 7.23 -0.95 -7.82
CA LEU A 58 6.90 0.19 -6.98
C LEU A 58 6.17 -0.20 -5.68
N ILE A 59 5.59 -1.40 -5.63
CA ILE A 59 4.80 -1.91 -4.53
C ILE A 59 5.39 -3.24 -4.07
N ASP A 60 5.67 -3.35 -2.78
CA ASP A 60 6.02 -4.63 -2.17
C ASP A 60 4.76 -5.45 -1.84
N PHE A 61 4.56 -6.54 -2.58
CA PHE A 61 3.51 -7.53 -2.39
C PHE A 61 3.95 -8.75 -1.56
N SER A 62 5.18 -8.80 -1.05
CA SER A 62 5.70 -9.93 -0.26
C SER A 62 4.95 -10.15 1.07
N GLY A 63 4.04 -9.22 1.43
CA GLY A 63 3.29 -9.25 2.67
C GLY A 63 4.19 -9.23 3.90
N THR A 64 5.42 -8.74 3.74
CA THR A 64 6.47 -8.64 4.75
C THR A 64 7.01 -7.21 4.74
N ARG A 65 6.14 -6.25 5.05
CA ARG A 65 6.58 -4.87 5.27
C ARG A 65 7.13 -4.80 6.69
N THR A 66 8.45 -4.78 6.82
CA THR A 66 9.09 -4.47 8.09
C THR A 66 8.65 -3.07 8.49
N VAL A 67 7.77 -2.98 9.48
CA VAL A 67 7.52 -1.74 10.21
C VAL A 67 8.82 -1.38 10.91
N ASN A 68 9.68 -0.60 10.25
CA ASN A 68 10.75 0.10 10.95
C ASN A 68 10.10 1.23 11.73
N ASP A 69 9.58 0.85 12.89
CA ASP A 69 8.86 1.64 13.87
C ASP A 69 9.84 2.57 14.61
N LYS A 70 10.52 3.46 13.88
CA LYS A 70 11.40 4.48 14.46
C LYS A 70 10.65 5.75 14.87
N LEU A 71 9.37 5.62 15.25
CA LEU A 71 8.56 6.71 15.78
C LEU A 71 7.75 6.24 17.01
N LEU A 72 8.42 5.57 17.93
CA LEU A 72 8.01 5.44 19.33
C LEU A 72 9.21 5.77 20.23
N GLU A 73 9.89 6.89 19.96
CA GLU A 73 10.54 7.63 21.04
C GLU A 73 9.46 8.56 21.60
N THR A 74 8.70 8.06 22.57
CA THR A 74 8.01 8.95 23.49
C THR A 74 9.10 9.62 24.31
N ASP A 75 9.33 10.89 24.03
CA ASP A 75 10.05 11.81 24.93
C ASP A 75 9.33 11.82 26.29
N ASP A 76 9.65 10.86 27.16
CA ASP A 76 9.45 11.00 28.61
C ASP A 76 10.55 11.94 29.12
N THR A 77 10.47 13.20 28.70
CA THR A 77 11.06 14.33 29.41
C THR A 77 9.92 15.16 29.96
N THR A 78 9.41 14.80 31.14
CA THR A 78 8.74 15.75 32.03
C THR A 78 8.97 15.30 33.47
N SER A 79 9.92 16.02 34.09
CA SER A 79 10.04 16.39 35.52
C SER A 79 9.88 15.35 36.61
#